data_AF-A0A7L4PFR0-F1
#
_entry.id   AF-A0A7L4PFR0-F1
#
_cell.length_a   1.000
_cell.length_b   1.000
_cell.length_c   1.000
_cell.angle_alpha   90.00
_cell.angle_beta   90.00
_cell.angle_gamma   90.00
#
_symmetry.space_group_name_H-M   'P 1'
#
loop_
_entity.id
_entity.type
_entity.pdbx_description
1 polymer ?
#
loop_
_entity_poly.entity_id
_entity_poly.type
_entity_poly.pdbx_seq_one_letter_code
_entity_poly.pdbx_strand_id
1 'polypeptide(L)'
;MARKTYSLAIVGVLALLALVALGITASADCPMCAPDYETYPHEGFLKSLGPEEEQTDPILYTAKKARMENPLFNKNLTTGEDNNTDSTPSATPVATGNARDNNMLVSPTNVARSDVVLDVSEGAEAYIDGAVHITYSEFMDQDNHLKPVSELAALLGSAGIAQTDSVVVYGECAPCGGGPAAATYAYWVLSYMGQDRVKMLDGGLAEWQAAGLKVQSAPSARSPVQYVPLLRPDLLATKEYVTSNAAQVVDARSFQEFGVNAIPGAMNLPYDQFLDNGKVKDQAALQQVLEKLDPNKPVVVYAVTGTKASVGWFALTMAGLDARLYTLEDWFRTDSTLNIQLNQSLTGAQPNPSAPGLINITAAFEEAGEETPAQPVEENDTQLSVMGCATCEPITLLAGGSLGKDKNTGVQLGSSGMAATAATFQCQARIRGPDGAEAATVALSQAQEDVYTGTWDASAAAPGIYSVDILTSFAGVSKDFENALTIEILPAA
;
A
#
# COMPACT_ATOMS: atom_id res chain seq x y z
N MET A 1 -28.03 -63.93 -14.93
CA MET A 1 -28.01 -64.66 -16.23
C MET A 1 -28.76 -63.78 -17.23
N ALA A 2 -28.31 -63.38 -18.41
CA ALA A 2 -27.08 -63.56 -19.16
C ALA A 2 -27.03 -62.49 -20.28
N ARG A 3 -25.81 -62.02 -20.61
CA ARG A 3 -25.23 -61.61 -21.92
C ARG A 3 -25.99 -60.60 -22.83
N LYS A 4 -25.42 -59.41 -23.12
CA LYS A 4 -24.35 -59.05 -24.10
C LYS A 4 -24.71 -59.30 -25.58
N THR A 5 -24.80 -58.23 -26.39
CA THR A 5 -24.51 -58.25 -27.85
C THR A 5 -24.16 -56.83 -28.41
N TYR A 6 -22.99 -56.74 -29.06
CA TYR A 6 -22.51 -56.03 -30.28
C TYR A 6 -23.11 -54.66 -30.68
N SER A 7 -22.39 -53.53 -30.87
CA SER A 7 -21.19 -53.14 -31.66
C SER A 7 -21.42 -52.96 -33.19
N LEU A 8 -21.41 -51.68 -33.61
CA LEU A 8 -20.99 -51.04 -34.89
C LEU A 8 -21.52 -51.53 -36.26
N ALA A 9 -22.17 -50.61 -37.02
CA ALA A 9 -21.58 -49.86 -38.16
C ALA A 9 -22.62 -49.48 -39.26
N ILE A 10 -22.44 -48.29 -39.87
CA ILE A 10 -22.89 -47.86 -41.23
C ILE A 10 -24.39 -47.45 -41.30
N VAL A 11 -24.75 -46.17 -41.52
CA VAL A 11 -24.86 -45.47 -42.83
C VAL A 11 -24.99 -43.96 -42.54
N GLY A 12 -24.29 -43.09 -43.27
CA GLY A 12 -24.56 -41.65 -43.21
C GLY A 12 -23.54 -40.72 -43.87
N VAL A 13 -22.88 -41.13 -44.94
CA VAL A 13 -22.09 -40.27 -45.84
C VAL A 13 -22.70 -40.40 -47.23
N LEU A 14 -22.86 -39.27 -47.93
CA LEU A 14 -23.36 -39.05 -49.31
C LEU A 14 -24.79 -38.50 -49.44
N ALA A 15 -24.89 -37.17 -49.46
CA ALA A 15 -25.80 -36.45 -50.35
C ALA A 15 -25.31 -35.00 -50.54
N LEU A 16 -24.26 -34.86 -51.35
CA LEU A 16 -23.92 -33.62 -52.05
C LEU A 16 -24.70 -33.61 -53.38
N LEU A 17 -25.11 -32.41 -53.82
CA LEU A 17 -25.56 -32.02 -55.18
C LEU A 17 -27.02 -32.24 -55.56
N ALA A 18 -27.80 -31.13 -55.53
CA ALA A 18 -28.32 -30.42 -56.71
C ALA A 18 -29.74 -29.88 -56.49
N LEU A 19 -29.89 -28.56 -56.36
CA LEU A 19 -30.87 -27.76 -57.11
C LEU A 19 -30.65 -26.26 -56.89
N VAL A 20 -30.06 -25.66 -57.92
CA VAL A 20 -29.99 -24.23 -58.21
C VAL A 20 -31.35 -23.79 -58.77
N ALA A 21 -31.87 -22.62 -58.37
CA ALA A 21 -32.32 -21.52 -59.23
C ALA A 21 -33.43 -20.65 -58.61
N LEU A 22 -33.36 -19.34 -58.94
CA LEU A 22 -34.25 -18.20 -58.63
C LEU A 22 -33.94 -17.56 -57.26
N GLY A 23 -33.16 -16.48 -57.13
CA GLY A 23 -33.17 -15.20 -57.87
C GLY A 23 -34.28 -14.32 -57.29
N ILE A 24 -33.99 -13.33 -56.43
CA ILE A 24 -33.81 -11.90 -56.78
C ILE A 24 -33.02 -11.17 -55.66
N THR A 25 -32.22 -10.21 -56.10
CA THR A 25 -31.26 -9.32 -55.44
C THR A 25 -31.87 -8.10 -54.72
N ALA A 26 -31.23 -7.62 -53.65
CA ALA A 26 -31.08 -6.19 -53.35
C ALA A 26 -29.78 -5.95 -52.57
N SER A 27 -28.96 -5.05 -53.11
CA SER A 27 -27.59 -4.70 -52.75
C SER A 27 -27.50 -3.66 -51.62
N ALA A 28 -26.49 -3.81 -50.76
CA ALA A 28 -25.77 -2.68 -50.18
C ALA A 28 -24.34 -3.15 -49.85
N ASP A 29 -23.40 -2.81 -50.73
CA ASP A 29 -21.97 -3.03 -50.54
C ASP A 29 -21.49 -2.31 -49.28
N CYS A 30 -20.86 -3.05 -48.36
CA CYS A 30 -20.18 -2.49 -47.20
C CYS A 30 -18.66 -2.55 -47.44
N PRO A 31 -18.01 -1.44 -47.81
CA PRO A 31 -16.60 -1.44 -48.25
C PRO A 31 -15.60 -1.30 -47.08
N MET A 32 -15.88 -1.90 -45.91
CA MET A 32 -15.04 -1.75 -44.70
C MET A 32 -14.59 -3.07 -44.07
N CYS A 33 -14.69 -4.18 -44.80
CA CYS A 33 -14.20 -5.49 -44.35
C CYS A 33 -13.06 -6.01 -45.26
N ALA A 34 -11.94 -5.29 -45.30
CA ALA A 34 -10.64 -5.81 -45.71
C ALA A 34 -9.53 -4.97 -45.05
N PRO A 35 -8.55 -5.57 -44.34
CA PRO A 35 -7.49 -4.81 -43.67
C PRO A 35 -6.24 -4.75 -44.56
N ASP A 36 -6.03 -3.64 -45.27
CA ASP A 36 -4.74 -3.29 -45.88
C ASP A 36 -4.25 -1.98 -45.25
N TYR A 37 -3.41 -2.09 -44.23
CA TYR A 37 -2.87 -0.96 -43.47
C TYR A 37 -1.39 -0.73 -43.85
N GLU A 38 -1.11 -0.40 -45.12
CA GLU A 38 0.27 -0.07 -45.53
C GLU A 38 0.44 1.17 -46.44
N THR A 39 -0.59 1.97 -46.70
CA THR A 39 -0.40 3.19 -47.51
C THR A 39 -1.29 4.36 -47.07
N TYR A 40 -0.82 5.16 -46.11
CA TYR A 40 -1.21 6.57 -46.01
C TYR A 40 0.00 7.44 -45.57
N PRO A 41 0.29 8.55 -46.26
CA PRO A 41 1.50 9.35 -46.02
C PRO A 41 1.35 10.30 -44.82
N HIS A 42 2.21 10.13 -43.82
CA HIS A 42 2.30 10.98 -42.61
C HIS A 42 3.09 12.27 -42.85
N GLU A 43 2.60 13.25 -43.61
CA GLU A 43 3.24 14.59 -43.65
C GLU A 43 2.27 15.79 -43.69
N GLY A 44 0.95 15.57 -43.56
CA GLY A 44 -0.04 16.65 -43.75
C GLY A 44 -0.47 17.45 -42.52
N PHE A 45 -0.26 16.95 -41.30
CA PHE A 45 -0.91 17.53 -40.10
C PHE A 45 -0.03 18.51 -39.30
N LEU A 46 1.29 18.48 -39.49
CA LEU A 46 2.24 19.29 -38.70
C LEU A 46 2.59 20.66 -39.33
N LYS A 47 1.78 21.16 -40.28
CA LYS A 47 2.02 22.44 -40.96
C LYS A 47 0.88 23.46 -40.86
N SER A 48 -0.16 23.23 -40.07
CA SER A 48 -1.31 24.15 -39.97
C SER A 48 -1.41 24.96 -38.67
N LEU A 49 -0.37 25.02 -37.84
CA LEU A 49 -0.36 25.90 -36.67
C LEU A 49 0.78 26.92 -36.82
N GLY A 50 0.39 28.15 -37.16
CA GLY A 50 1.26 29.33 -37.19
C GLY A 50 1.67 29.81 -35.79
N PRO A 51 2.47 30.88 -35.69
CA PRO A 51 3.25 31.19 -34.49
C PRO A 51 2.46 31.95 -33.41
N GLU A 52 2.82 31.62 -32.17
CA GLU A 52 2.79 32.38 -30.90
C GLU A 52 1.57 33.26 -30.57
N GLU A 53 0.92 32.95 -29.45
CA GLU A 53 0.80 33.91 -28.35
C GLU A 53 0.74 33.18 -27.01
N GLU A 54 1.63 33.60 -26.11
CA GLU A 54 1.87 33.07 -24.78
C GLU A 54 0.84 33.67 -23.81
N GLN A 55 -0.08 32.84 -23.30
CA GLN A 55 -0.89 33.16 -22.13
C GLN A 55 -0.83 31.99 -21.16
N THR A 56 -0.14 32.24 -20.05
CA THR A 56 0.06 31.31 -18.94
C THR A 56 -1.20 31.24 -18.07
N ASP A 57 -1.99 30.16 -18.24
CA ASP A 57 -2.99 29.72 -17.28
C ASP A 57 -2.38 28.74 -16.25
N PRO A 58 -2.90 28.69 -15.00
CA PRO A 58 -2.30 27.97 -13.88
C PRO A 58 -2.23 26.46 -14.12
N ILE A 59 -1.05 25.89 -13.88
CA ILE A 59 -0.71 24.50 -14.19
C ILE A 59 -1.48 23.54 -13.27
N LEU A 60 -2.54 22.92 -13.80
CA LEU A 60 -3.12 21.71 -13.22
C LEU A 60 -2.23 20.51 -13.58
N TYR A 61 -1.44 20.02 -12.62
CA TYR A 61 -0.62 18.83 -12.79
C TYR A 61 -1.50 17.57 -12.87
N THR A 62 -1.82 17.14 -14.09
CA THR A 62 -2.47 15.84 -14.32
C THR A 62 -1.42 14.74 -14.45
N ALA A 63 -1.68 13.56 -13.89
CA ALA A 63 -0.83 12.37 -14.00
C ALA A 63 -0.44 12.01 -15.45
N LYS A 64 -1.27 12.43 -16.42
CA LYS A 64 -1.02 12.28 -17.85
C LYS A 64 0.13 13.16 -18.35
N LYS A 65 0.28 14.39 -17.86
CA LYS A 65 1.34 15.32 -18.28
C LYS A 65 2.71 14.90 -17.70
N ALA A 66 2.76 14.55 -16.41
CA ALA A 66 3.96 14.01 -15.77
C ALA A 66 4.45 12.69 -16.42
N ARG A 67 3.53 11.88 -16.95
CA ARG A 67 3.83 10.66 -17.70
C ARG A 67 4.48 10.92 -19.07
N MET A 68 4.10 12.00 -19.76
CA MET A 68 4.63 12.35 -21.08
C MET A 68 5.99 13.06 -21.01
N GLU A 69 6.31 13.69 -19.88
CA GLU A 69 7.60 14.35 -19.63
C GLU A 69 8.65 13.39 -19.04
N ASN A 70 8.29 12.14 -18.75
CA ASN A 70 9.21 11.11 -18.28
C ASN A 70 10.08 10.56 -19.44
N PRO A 71 11.41 10.73 -19.42
CA PRO A 71 12.30 10.29 -20.52
C PRO A 71 12.33 8.77 -20.76
N LEU A 72 11.70 7.97 -19.90
CA LEU A 72 11.54 6.52 -20.07
C LEU A 72 10.34 6.13 -20.96
N PHE A 73 9.46 7.05 -21.32
CA PHE A 73 8.31 6.76 -22.20
C PHE A 73 8.69 6.68 -23.69
N ASN A 74 9.93 7.04 -24.07
CA ASN A 74 10.30 7.22 -25.48
C ASN A 74 11.63 6.56 -25.88
N LYS A 75 11.82 5.28 -25.53
CA LYS A 75 12.75 4.41 -26.27
C LYS A 75 12.10 3.07 -26.60
N ASN A 76 11.97 2.87 -27.92
CA ASN A 76 11.53 1.65 -28.57
C ASN A 76 12.19 0.40 -27.98
N LEU A 77 11.36 -0.56 -27.56
CA LEU A 77 11.71 -1.97 -27.48
C LEU A 77 12.05 -2.45 -28.90
N THR A 78 13.32 -2.51 -29.24
CA THR A 78 13.79 -3.27 -30.41
C THR A 78 14.30 -4.62 -29.93
N THR A 79 13.58 -5.66 -30.36
CA THR A 79 14.05 -7.05 -30.46
C THR A 79 15.32 -7.11 -31.32
N GLY A 80 16.35 -7.83 -30.86
CA GLY A 80 17.56 -8.09 -31.62
C GLY A 80 18.21 -9.39 -31.20
N GLU A 81 18.06 -10.40 -32.05
CA GLU A 81 18.78 -11.69 -32.04
C GLU A 81 20.27 -11.52 -32.39
N ASP A 82 21.07 -12.39 -31.75
CA ASP A 82 22.26 -13.13 -32.24
C ASP A 82 23.61 -12.46 -32.54
N ASN A 83 24.64 -12.85 -31.76
CA ASN A 83 25.81 -13.69 -32.15
C ASN A 83 27.18 -13.31 -31.51
N ASN A 84 27.62 -14.19 -30.59
CA ASN A 84 28.94 -14.86 -30.52
C ASN A 84 30.26 -14.03 -30.44
N THR A 85 31.06 -14.19 -29.37
CA THR A 85 32.32 -14.98 -29.37
C THR A 85 33.11 -14.90 -28.04
N ASP A 86 33.71 -16.05 -27.75
CA ASP A 86 34.57 -16.52 -26.66
C ASP A 86 35.76 -15.61 -26.25
N SER A 87 36.02 -15.49 -24.94
CA SER A 87 37.36 -15.69 -24.35
C SER A 87 37.33 -15.71 -22.80
N THR A 88 37.67 -16.86 -22.24
CA THR A 88 37.98 -17.05 -20.80
C THR A 88 39.37 -16.53 -20.46
N PRO A 89 39.62 -16.15 -19.19
CA PRO A 89 40.78 -16.74 -18.52
C PRO A 89 40.45 -17.28 -17.12
N SER A 90 41.03 -18.45 -16.85
CA SER A 90 41.01 -19.15 -15.57
C SER A 90 41.58 -18.31 -14.42
N ALA A 91 40.88 -18.29 -13.30
CA ALA A 91 41.44 -17.94 -11.99
C ALA A 91 41.16 -19.09 -10.99
N THR A 92 42.20 -19.40 -10.23
CA THR A 92 42.39 -20.50 -9.27
C THR A 92 41.35 -20.47 -8.14
N PRO A 93 40.89 -21.64 -7.61
CA PRO A 93 39.80 -21.66 -6.63
C PRO A 93 40.26 -21.15 -5.26
N VAL A 94 39.61 -20.08 -4.79
CA VAL A 94 39.69 -19.58 -3.42
C VAL A 94 38.45 -20.11 -2.67
N ALA A 95 38.69 -20.68 -1.48
CA ALA A 95 37.78 -21.20 -0.45
C ALA A 95 36.25 -21.20 -0.71
N THR A 96 35.63 -22.38 -0.55
CA THR A 96 34.19 -22.65 -0.58
C THR A 96 33.43 -21.99 0.59
N GLY A 97 33.27 -20.67 0.56
CA GLY A 97 32.16 -19.98 1.21
C GLY A 97 31.02 -19.86 0.19
N ASN A 98 29.77 -20.16 0.58
CA ASN A 98 28.63 -19.94 -0.30
C ASN A 98 28.57 -18.44 -0.65
N ALA A 99 28.71 -18.11 -1.94
CA ALA A 99 28.85 -16.73 -2.44
C ALA A 99 27.63 -15.82 -2.16
N ARG A 100 26.55 -16.37 -1.59
CA ARG A 100 25.29 -15.68 -1.31
C ARG A 100 25.03 -15.41 0.17
N ASP A 101 25.86 -15.93 1.08
CA ASP A 101 25.75 -15.57 2.50
C ASP A 101 26.16 -14.11 2.70
N ASN A 102 25.30 -13.34 3.35
CA ASN A 102 25.59 -11.95 3.70
C ASN A 102 24.90 -11.58 5.03
N ASN A 103 24.74 -10.28 5.30
CA ASN A 103 24.09 -9.82 6.52
C ASN A 103 22.57 -10.08 6.53
N MET A 104 21.94 -10.23 5.36
CA MET A 104 20.50 -10.42 5.18
C MET A 104 20.13 -11.84 4.74
N LEU A 105 21.02 -12.57 4.06
CA LEU A 105 20.81 -13.94 3.58
C LEU A 105 21.69 -14.94 4.34
N VAL A 106 21.14 -16.12 4.57
CA VAL A 106 21.87 -17.28 5.11
C VAL A 106 21.53 -18.55 4.33
N SER A 107 22.53 -19.32 3.98
CA SER A 107 22.38 -20.64 3.35
C SER A 107 21.99 -21.70 4.38
N PRO A 108 21.30 -22.80 3.95
CA PRO A 108 20.83 -23.84 4.87
C PRO A 108 21.90 -24.41 5.79
N THR A 109 23.13 -24.59 5.30
CA THR A 109 24.24 -25.18 6.09
C THR A 109 24.81 -24.24 7.15
N ASN A 110 24.49 -22.95 7.09
CA ASN A 110 25.04 -21.90 7.95
C ASN A 110 24.02 -21.35 8.96
N VAL A 111 22.82 -21.93 9.03
CA VAL A 111 21.86 -21.65 10.11
C VAL A 111 22.41 -22.22 11.42
N ALA A 112 22.59 -21.36 12.42
CA ALA A 112 23.13 -21.76 13.71
C ALA A 112 22.05 -22.43 14.56
N ARG A 113 22.47 -23.33 15.46
CA ARG A 113 21.54 -23.98 16.42
C ARG A 113 20.89 -23.00 17.40
N SER A 114 21.49 -21.83 17.59
CA SER A 114 20.95 -20.75 18.42
C SER A 114 19.96 -19.86 17.68
N ASP A 115 19.83 -20.02 16.37
CA ASP A 115 18.87 -19.25 15.58
C ASP A 115 17.46 -19.80 15.80
N VAL A 116 16.53 -18.87 15.90
CA VAL A 116 15.10 -19.13 15.87
C VAL A 116 14.70 -19.18 14.41
N VAL A 117 14.35 -20.36 13.92
CA VAL A 117 13.85 -20.51 12.56
C VAL A 117 12.35 -20.19 12.56
N LEU A 118 11.92 -19.27 11.70
CA LEU A 118 10.53 -18.83 11.57
C LEU A 118 10.01 -19.18 10.18
N ASP A 119 9.01 -20.05 10.14
CA ASP A 119 8.23 -20.37 8.94
C ASP A 119 7.03 -19.43 8.80
N VAL A 120 6.90 -18.78 7.65
CA VAL A 120 5.81 -17.85 7.34
C VAL A 120 4.92 -18.26 6.18
N SER A 121 4.99 -19.52 5.76
CA SER A 121 4.24 -20.02 4.60
C SER A 121 2.74 -20.14 4.87
N GLU A 122 1.90 -19.89 3.88
CA GLU A 122 0.46 -20.21 3.98
C GLU A 122 0.25 -21.70 3.66
N GLY A 123 -0.13 -22.50 4.66
CA GLY A 123 -0.43 -23.92 4.47
C GLY A 123 0.78 -24.86 4.46
N ALA A 124 1.79 -24.60 5.30
CA ALA A 124 2.97 -25.46 5.41
C ALA A 124 2.62 -26.91 5.83
N GLU A 125 3.09 -27.89 5.04
CA GLU A 125 2.95 -29.33 5.33
C GLU A 125 4.22 -29.93 5.94
N ALA A 126 5.35 -29.22 5.86
CA ALA A 126 6.64 -29.63 6.41
C ALA A 126 7.40 -28.40 6.92
N TYR A 127 8.13 -28.60 8.02
CA TYR A 127 8.80 -27.53 8.75
C TYR A 127 10.28 -27.86 8.91
N ILE A 128 11.13 -26.85 8.90
CA ILE A 128 12.53 -27.03 9.33
C ILE A 128 12.54 -27.50 10.80
N ASP A 129 13.44 -28.43 11.14
CA ASP A 129 13.56 -28.94 12.50
C ASP A 129 13.78 -27.81 13.51
N GLY A 130 12.87 -27.66 14.49
CA GLY A 130 12.90 -26.55 15.46
C GLY A 130 12.18 -25.27 15.03
N ALA A 131 11.61 -25.19 13.82
CA ALA A 131 10.97 -23.98 13.33
C ALA A 131 9.67 -23.65 14.06
N VAL A 132 9.49 -22.38 14.40
CA VAL A 132 8.22 -21.80 14.85
C VAL A 132 7.42 -21.38 13.62
N HIS A 133 6.10 -21.36 13.71
CA HIS A 133 5.23 -21.01 12.61
C HIS A 133 4.33 -19.82 12.96
N ILE A 134 4.36 -18.79 12.10
CA ILE A 134 3.45 -17.64 12.10
C ILE A 134 3.19 -17.35 10.63
N THR A 135 1.97 -17.50 10.12
CA THR A 135 1.74 -17.26 8.69
C THR A 135 1.96 -15.78 8.36
N TYR A 136 2.40 -15.47 7.13
CA TYR A 136 2.69 -14.07 6.80
C TYR A 136 1.45 -13.17 6.89
N SER A 137 0.24 -13.71 6.71
CA SER A 137 -1.01 -12.96 6.85
C SER A 137 -1.32 -12.58 8.30
N GLU A 138 -0.77 -13.30 9.29
CA GLU A 138 -0.92 -12.93 10.71
C GLU A 138 -0.22 -11.62 11.06
N PHE A 139 0.70 -11.12 10.23
CA PHE A 139 1.28 -9.77 10.38
C PHE A 139 0.38 -8.66 9.83
N MET A 140 -0.72 -9.01 9.16
CA MET A 140 -1.64 -8.06 8.54
C MET A 140 -3.01 -8.06 9.23
N ASP A 141 -3.68 -6.91 9.22
CA ASP A 141 -5.09 -6.81 9.60
C ASP A 141 -6.01 -7.38 8.51
N GLN A 142 -7.32 -7.34 8.76
CA GLN A 142 -8.34 -7.83 7.84
C GLN A 142 -8.39 -7.08 6.48
N ASP A 143 -7.79 -5.89 6.42
CA ASP A 143 -7.74 -5.03 5.26
C ASP A 143 -6.37 -5.12 4.53
N ASN A 144 -5.52 -6.08 4.94
CA ASN A 144 -4.15 -6.31 4.44
C ASN A 144 -3.12 -5.22 4.80
N HIS A 145 -3.40 -4.39 5.80
CA HIS A 145 -2.43 -3.44 6.33
C HIS A 145 -1.56 -4.06 7.41
N LEU A 146 -0.41 -3.44 7.68
CA LEU A 146 0.42 -3.83 8.82
C LEU A 146 -0.38 -3.72 10.13
N LYS A 147 -0.39 -4.78 10.94
CA LYS A 147 -1.03 -4.73 12.26
C LYS A 147 -0.42 -3.65 13.17
N PRO A 148 -1.19 -3.12 14.13
CA PRO A 148 -0.65 -2.25 15.17
C PRO A 148 0.54 -2.89 15.90
N VAL A 149 1.51 -2.06 16.30
CA VAL A 149 2.75 -2.49 16.98
C VAL A 149 2.46 -3.36 18.21
N SER A 150 1.41 -3.05 18.97
CA SER A 150 0.99 -3.83 20.14
C SER A 150 0.56 -5.24 19.78
N GLU A 151 -0.15 -5.42 18.67
CA GLU A 151 -0.58 -6.72 18.16
C GLU A 151 0.58 -7.52 17.60
N LEU A 152 1.49 -6.87 16.86
CA LEU A 152 2.72 -7.50 16.37
C LEU A 152 3.61 -7.98 17.52
N ALA A 153 3.77 -7.17 18.56
CA ALA A 153 4.53 -7.54 19.76
C ALA A 153 3.87 -8.71 20.49
N ALA A 154 2.54 -8.72 20.63
CA ALA A 154 1.80 -9.82 21.22
C ALA A 154 1.95 -11.11 20.40
N LEU A 155 1.86 -11.02 19.07
CA LEU A 155 2.02 -12.15 18.15
C LEU A 155 3.41 -12.80 18.30
N LEU A 156 4.47 -12.01 18.15
CA LEU A 156 5.86 -12.49 18.28
C LEU A 156 6.15 -13.03 19.68
N GLY A 157 5.69 -12.35 20.72
CA GLY A 157 5.86 -12.78 22.11
C GLY A 157 5.14 -14.10 22.41
N SER A 158 3.93 -14.28 21.88
CA SER A 158 3.16 -15.53 22.03
C SER A 158 3.84 -16.73 21.36
N ALA A 159 4.54 -16.48 20.25
CA ALA A 159 5.37 -17.45 19.54
C ALA A 159 6.73 -17.69 20.22
N GLY A 160 6.98 -17.05 21.37
CA GLY A 160 8.22 -17.19 22.14
C GLY A 160 9.44 -16.50 21.51
N ILE A 161 9.23 -15.60 20.54
CA ILE A 161 10.29 -14.82 19.90
C ILE A 161 10.55 -13.57 20.74
N ALA A 162 11.80 -13.33 21.11
CA ALA A 162 12.22 -12.09 21.77
C ALA A 162 12.89 -11.13 20.76
N GLN A 163 12.79 -9.82 20.99
CA GLN A 163 13.47 -8.81 20.16
C GLN A 163 14.99 -9.05 20.07
N THR A 164 15.57 -9.64 21.11
CA THR A 164 17.00 -9.96 21.15
C THR A 164 17.38 -11.23 20.41
N ASP A 165 16.43 -12.09 20.01
CA ASP A 165 16.72 -13.38 19.35
C ASP A 165 17.45 -13.19 18.00
N SER A 166 18.19 -14.21 17.58
CA SER A 166 18.63 -14.32 16.18
C SER A 166 17.55 -15.07 15.42
N VAL A 167 16.95 -14.47 14.39
CA VAL A 167 15.81 -15.03 13.67
C VAL A 167 16.18 -15.30 12.22
N VAL A 168 15.91 -16.52 11.75
CA VAL A 168 16.04 -16.90 10.34
C VAL A 168 14.65 -17.15 9.79
N VAL A 169 14.19 -16.27 8.90
CA VAL A 169 12.87 -16.33 8.27
C VAL A 169 12.94 -17.15 6.99
N TYR A 170 11.97 -18.04 6.79
CA TYR A 170 11.73 -18.69 5.51
C TYR A 170 10.23 -18.83 5.28
N GLY A 171 9.84 -19.00 4.03
CA GLY A 171 8.47 -19.33 3.68
C GLY A 171 8.12 -18.85 2.29
N GLU A 172 7.04 -19.40 1.77
CA GLU A 172 6.54 -19.07 0.45
C GLU A 172 5.09 -18.59 0.51
N CYS A 173 4.72 -17.66 -0.38
CA CYS A 173 3.32 -17.36 -0.61
C CYS A 173 2.79 -18.21 -1.76
N ALA A 174 2.45 -19.47 -1.51
CA ALA A 174 1.81 -20.32 -2.52
C ALA A 174 0.56 -19.68 -3.15
N PRO A 175 -0.36 -19.04 -2.38
CA PRO A 175 -1.50 -18.31 -2.95
C PRO A 175 -1.13 -17.11 -3.84
N CYS A 176 0.07 -16.53 -3.67
CA CYS A 176 0.54 -15.38 -4.43
C CYS A 176 1.38 -15.75 -5.66
N GLY A 177 1.46 -17.03 -6.02
CA GLY A 177 2.32 -17.52 -7.11
C GLY A 177 3.72 -17.97 -6.68
N GLY A 178 3.95 -18.18 -5.38
CA GLY A 178 5.19 -18.68 -4.80
C GLY A 178 6.25 -17.61 -4.58
N GLY A 179 7.49 -18.05 -4.36
CA GLY A 179 8.64 -17.16 -4.19
C GLY A 179 8.75 -16.51 -2.80
N PRO A 180 9.71 -15.58 -2.62
CA PRO A 180 10.17 -15.15 -1.30
C PRO A 180 9.30 -14.04 -0.68
N ALA A 181 8.20 -13.62 -1.31
CA ALA A 181 7.45 -12.43 -0.91
C ALA A 181 6.91 -12.50 0.54
N ALA A 182 6.49 -13.68 0.99
CA ALA A 182 6.09 -13.91 2.38
C ALA A 182 7.27 -13.72 3.35
N ALA A 183 8.42 -14.35 3.03
CA ALA A 183 9.63 -14.27 3.84
C ALA A 183 10.23 -12.85 3.87
N THR A 184 10.26 -12.13 2.74
CA THR A 184 10.73 -10.74 2.69
C THR A 184 9.82 -9.80 3.47
N TYR A 185 8.50 -10.05 3.46
CA TYR A 185 7.56 -9.23 4.23
C TYR A 185 7.73 -9.45 5.73
N ALA A 186 7.78 -10.70 6.19
CA ALA A 186 8.04 -11.00 7.59
C ALA A 186 9.43 -10.52 8.05
N TYR A 187 10.45 -10.63 7.20
CA TYR A 187 11.76 -10.02 7.44
C TYR A 187 11.65 -8.50 7.63
N TRP A 188 10.90 -7.82 6.77
CA TRP A 188 10.68 -6.37 6.87
C TRP A 188 9.94 -6.01 8.17
N VAL A 189 8.88 -6.75 8.53
CA VAL A 189 8.12 -6.53 9.77
C VAL A 189 9.01 -6.71 11.00
N LEU A 190 9.77 -7.81 11.07
CA LEU A 190 10.74 -8.02 12.16
C LEU A 190 11.77 -6.90 12.20
N SER A 191 12.24 -6.45 11.04
CA SER A 191 13.17 -5.33 10.95
C SER A 191 12.55 -4.05 11.51
N TYR A 192 11.33 -3.71 11.09
CA TYR A 192 10.56 -2.57 11.56
C TYR A 192 10.30 -2.61 13.07
N MET A 193 10.04 -3.80 13.62
CA MET A 193 9.84 -4.05 15.05
C MET A 193 11.13 -3.98 15.89
N GLY A 194 12.28 -3.80 15.25
CA GLY A 194 13.57 -3.63 15.90
C GLY A 194 14.41 -4.89 16.03
N GLN A 195 14.08 -5.97 15.30
CA GLN A 195 14.90 -7.18 15.30
C GLN A 195 16.24 -6.90 14.59
N ASP A 196 17.33 -6.75 15.35
CA ASP A 196 18.65 -6.46 14.78
C ASP A 196 19.29 -7.68 14.11
N ARG A 197 18.98 -8.87 14.63
CA ARG A 197 19.56 -10.14 14.17
C ARG A 197 18.51 -10.93 13.39
N VAL A 198 18.16 -10.45 12.21
CA VAL A 198 17.23 -11.14 11.30
C VAL A 198 17.94 -11.47 9.99
N LYS A 199 17.75 -12.70 9.50
CA LYS A 199 18.20 -13.18 8.19
C LYS A 199 17.05 -13.89 7.48
N MET A 200 17.11 -13.96 6.16
CA MET A 200 16.25 -14.78 5.34
C MET A 200 17.01 -16.02 4.84
N LEU A 201 16.38 -17.18 4.91
CA LEU A 201 16.95 -18.43 4.39
C LEU A 201 16.96 -18.39 2.85
N ASP A 202 18.15 -18.44 2.26
CA ASP A 202 18.30 -18.40 0.80
C ASP A 202 17.78 -19.69 0.17
N GLY A 203 16.71 -19.57 -0.63
CA GLY A 203 16.03 -20.67 -1.29
C GLY A 203 15.09 -21.52 -0.41
N GLY A 204 14.85 -21.10 0.83
CA GLY A 204 13.77 -21.63 1.66
C GLY A 204 13.83 -23.14 1.95
N LEU A 205 12.65 -23.74 2.16
CA LEU A 205 12.51 -25.14 2.55
C LEU A 205 13.03 -26.13 1.48
N ALA A 206 12.88 -25.77 0.20
CA ALA A 206 13.33 -26.62 -0.91
C ALA A 206 14.85 -26.82 -0.88
N GLU A 207 15.63 -25.74 -0.70
CA GLU A 207 17.09 -25.84 -0.57
C GLU A 207 17.52 -26.50 0.74
N TRP A 208 16.76 -26.30 1.82
CA TRP A 208 17.01 -27.00 3.08
C TRP A 208 16.92 -28.52 2.92
N GLN A 209 15.87 -29.00 2.25
CA GLN A 209 15.68 -30.42 1.95
C GLN A 209 16.73 -30.93 0.96
N ALA A 210 17.07 -30.15 -0.07
CA ALA A 210 18.10 -30.50 -1.04
C ALA A 210 19.49 -30.65 -0.39
N ALA A 211 19.77 -29.87 0.67
CA ALA A 211 20.96 -30.01 1.50
C ALA A 211 20.94 -31.24 2.43
N GLY A 212 19.89 -32.07 2.41
CA GLY A 212 19.75 -33.27 3.23
C GLY A 212 19.50 -32.97 4.72
N LEU A 213 19.02 -31.76 5.04
CA LEU A 213 18.76 -31.34 6.41
C LEU A 213 17.37 -31.79 6.87
N LYS A 214 17.20 -31.92 8.19
CA LYS A 214 16.01 -32.51 8.79
C LYS A 214 14.79 -31.60 8.69
N VAL A 215 13.64 -32.22 8.46
CA VAL A 215 12.33 -31.57 8.50
C VAL A 215 11.39 -32.34 9.43
N GLN A 216 10.36 -31.66 9.92
CA GLN A 216 9.31 -32.18 10.79
C GLN A 216 7.94 -31.99 10.13
N SER A 217 6.95 -32.77 10.55
CA SER A 217 5.56 -32.65 10.08
C SER A 217 4.72 -31.65 10.88
N ALA A 218 5.30 -31.02 11.90
CA ALA A 218 4.64 -30.05 12.76
C ALA A 218 5.65 -28.99 13.23
N PRO A 219 5.20 -27.74 13.46
CA PRO A 219 6.08 -26.71 13.99
C PRO A 219 6.42 -26.96 15.45
N SER A 220 7.51 -26.35 15.89
CA SER A 220 7.95 -26.36 17.29
C SER A 220 7.27 -25.26 18.08
N ALA A 221 6.87 -25.59 19.31
CA ALA A 221 6.35 -24.61 20.26
C ALA A 221 7.49 -24.07 21.14
N ARG A 222 7.52 -22.75 21.35
CA ARG A 222 8.38 -22.09 22.33
C ARG A 222 7.52 -21.55 23.47
N SER A 223 8.10 -21.39 24.65
CA SER A 223 7.41 -20.73 25.75
C SER A 223 7.21 -19.24 25.42
N PRO A 224 6.02 -18.67 25.66
CA PRO A 224 5.78 -17.25 25.42
C PRO A 224 6.77 -16.36 26.18
N VAL A 225 7.12 -15.24 25.56
CA VAL A 225 8.00 -14.21 26.13
C VAL A 225 7.37 -12.83 25.93
N GLN A 226 7.85 -11.84 26.66
CA GLN A 226 7.49 -10.45 26.37
C GLN A 226 8.34 -9.95 25.20
N TYR A 227 7.69 -9.58 24.09
CA TYR A 227 8.36 -8.85 23.01
C TYR A 227 8.36 -7.36 23.34
N VAL A 228 9.55 -6.76 23.46
CA VAL A 228 9.70 -5.31 23.67
C VAL A 228 10.24 -4.72 22.35
N PRO A 229 9.40 -4.02 21.57
CA PRO A 229 9.80 -3.51 20.27
C PRO A 229 10.79 -2.34 20.39
N LEU A 230 11.72 -2.25 19.44
CA LEU A 230 12.60 -1.10 19.24
C LEU A 230 12.35 -0.57 17.82
N LEU A 231 11.26 0.18 17.66
CA LEU A 231 10.74 0.55 16.34
C LEU A 231 11.78 1.29 15.48
N ARG A 232 11.84 0.92 14.21
CA ARG A 232 12.57 1.60 13.14
C ARG A 232 11.58 2.28 12.19
N PRO A 233 10.99 3.43 12.58
CA PRO A 233 9.98 4.12 11.77
C PRO A 233 10.53 4.59 10.42
N ASP A 234 11.85 4.73 10.30
CA ASP A 234 12.56 5.04 9.06
C ASP A 234 12.45 3.95 7.99
N LEU A 235 12.00 2.72 8.31
CA LEU A 235 11.79 1.66 7.31
C LEU A 235 10.42 1.73 6.62
N LEU A 236 9.48 2.54 7.14
CA LEU A 236 8.14 2.75 6.60
C LEU A 236 8.01 4.22 6.18
N ALA A 237 7.74 4.47 4.89
CA ALA A 237 7.51 5.83 4.42
C ALA A 237 6.13 6.34 4.85
N THR A 238 6.04 7.65 5.09
CA THR A 238 4.75 8.35 5.24
C THR A 238 4.38 9.02 3.93
N LYS A 239 3.11 9.39 3.76
CA LYS A 239 2.65 10.10 2.57
C LYS A 239 3.39 11.43 2.38
N GLU A 240 3.67 12.15 3.47
CA GLU A 240 4.46 13.39 3.47
C GLU A 240 5.88 13.13 2.96
N TYR A 241 6.50 12.03 3.37
CA TYR A 241 7.82 11.67 2.87
C TYR A 241 7.78 11.37 1.37
N VAL A 242 6.76 10.64 0.89
CA VAL A 242 6.56 10.36 -0.54
C VAL A 242 6.36 11.63 -1.36
N THR A 243 5.58 12.61 -0.86
CA THR A 243 5.30 13.87 -1.58
C THR A 243 6.39 14.93 -1.46
N SER A 244 7.31 14.80 -0.50
CA SER A 244 8.40 15.76 -0.26
C SER A 244 9.45 15.87 -1.37
N ASN A 245 9.45 14.94 -2.34
CA ASN A 245 10.53 14.75 -3.33
C ASN A 245 11.92 14.44 -2.74
N ALA A 246 12.01 14.10 -1.44
CA ALA A 246 13.27 13.73 -0.79
C ALA A 246 13.81 12.34 -1.24
N ALA A 247 12.92 11.48 -1.75
CA ALA A 247 13.25 10.13 -2.20
C ALA A 247 12.79 9.92 -3.66
N GLN A 248 13.48 9.02 -4.36
CA GLN A 248 12.98 8.48 -5.63
C GLN A 248 11.93 7.40 -5.34
N VAL A 249 10.82 7.40 -6.08
CA VAL A 249 9.70 6.49 -5.83
C VAL A 249 9.71 5.36 -6.85
N VAL A 250 9.63 4.12 -6.38
CA VAL A 250 9.65 2.89 -7.17
C VAL A 250 8.32 2.15 -7.00
N ASP A 251 7.62 1.93 -8.12
CA ASP A 251 6.44 1.06 -8.18
C ASP A 251 6.89 -0.37 -8.55
N ALA A 252 6.74 -1.30 -7.61
CA ALA A 252 7.08 -2.71 -7.75
C ALA A 252 5.96 -3.58 -8.35
N ARG A 253 4.82 -2.99 -8.75
CA ARG A 253 3.76 -3.71 -9.46
C ARG A 253 4.18 -4.02 -10.90
N SER A 254 3.43 -4.87 -11.57
CA SER A 254 3.64 -5.12 -13.00
C SER A 254 3.49 -3.83 -13.82
N PHE A 255 4.04 -3.82 -15.03
CA PHE A 255 3.94 -2.67 -15.93
C PHE A 255 2.48 -2.30 -16.25
N GLN A 256 1.60 -3.30 -16.37
CA GLN A 256 0.17 -3.11 -16.60
C GLN A 256 -0.50 -2.43 -15.40
N GLU A 257 -0.21 -2.89 -14.19
CA GLU A 257 -0.72 -2.29 -12.95
C GLU A 257 -0.18 -0.87 -12.76
N PHE A 258 1.10 -0.63 -13.06
CA PHE A 258 1.71 0.71 -13.02
C PHE A 258 0.99 1.71 -13.94
N GLY A 259 0.50 1.25 -15.11
CA GLY A 259 -0.30 2.08 -16.01
C GLY A 259 -1.63 2.56 -15.42
N VAL A 260 -2.05 2.02 -14.27
CA VAL A 260 -3.29 2.33 -13.58
C VAL A 260 -2.98 2.85 -12.17
N ASN A 261 -3.31 4.13 -11.93
CA ASN A 261 -3.30 4.71 -10.60
C ASN A 261 -1.93 4.64 -9.88
N ALA A 262 -0.83 4.86 -10.59
CA ALA A 262 0.49 4.99 -9.97
C ALA A 262 0.66 6.31 -9.23
N ILE A 263 1.55 6.32 -8.22
CA ILE A 263 1.97 7.53 -7.54
C ILE A 263 2.68 8.44 -8.56
N PRO A 264 2.30 9.73 -8.69
CA PRO A 264 2.94 10.65 -9.63
C PRO A 264 4.46 10.71 -9.42
N GLY A 265 5.22 10.63 -10.52
CA GLY A 265 6.68 10.66 -10.49
C GLY A 265 7.35 9.32 -10.19
N ALA A 266 6.60 8.26 -9.89
CA ALA A 266 7.16 6.93 -9.64
C ALA A 266 7.77 6.30 -10.91
N MET A 267 8.84 5.53 -10.71
CA MET A 267 9.48 4.68 -11.71
C MET A 267 9.01 3.23 -11.52
N ASN A 268 8.65 2.54 -12.60
CA ASN A 268 8.27 1.13 -12.49
C ASN A 268 9.51 0.22 -12.51
N LEU A 269 9.70 -0.55 -11.43
CA LEU A 269 10.62 -1.68 -11.34
C LEU A 269 9.85 -2.88 -10.77
N PRO A 270 9.16 -3.65 -11.63
CA PRO A 270 8.36 -4.80 -11.21
C PRO A 270 9.13 -5.77 -10.30
N TYR A 271 8.47 -6.28 -9.27
CA TYR A 271 9.11 -7.05 -8.20
C TYR A 271 9.84 -8.31 -8.71
N ASP A 272 9.36 -8.91 -9.79
CA ASP A 272 9.95 -10.08 -10.45
C ASP A 272 11.31 -9.79 -11.09
N GLN A 273 11.61 -8.52 -11.42
CA GLN A 273 12.95 -8.13 -11.88
C GLN A 273 14.01 -8.27 -10.79
N PHE A 274 13.63 -8.27 -9.51
CA PHE A 274 14.56 -8.52 -8.39
C PHE A 274 14.78 -10.02 -8.13
N LEU A 275 14.08 -10.90 -8.86
CA LEU A 275 14.13 -12.33 -8.65
C LEU A 275 14.86 -13.05 -9.79
N ASP A 276 15.51 -14.16 -9.44
CA ASP A 276 16.04 -15.15 -10.37
C ASP A 276 15.69 -16.55 -9.84
N ASN A 277 14.95 -17.33 -10.63
CA ASN A 277 14.49 -18.68 -10.27
C ASN A 277 13.85 -18.79 -8.87
N GLY A 278 13.00 -17.82 -8.51
CA GLY A 278 12.31 -17.80 -7.22
C GLY A 278 13.18 -17.38 -6.02
N LYS A 279 14.40 -16.90 -6.25
CA LYS A 279 15.29 -16.33 -5.24
C LYS A 279 15.52 -14.85 -5.52
N VAL A 280 15.85 -14.06 -4.50
CA VAL A 280 16.31 -12.68 -4.72
C VAL A 280 17.64 -12.72 -5.48
N LYS A 281 17.83 -11.87 -6.48
CA LYS A 281 19.08 -11.75 -7.23
C LYS A 281 20.26 -11.44 -6.32
N ASP A 282 21.46 -11.88 -6.70
CA ASP A 282 22.69 -11.50 -5.99
C ASP A 282 23.09 -10.04 -6.29
N GLN A 283 24.14 -9.57 -5.62
CA GLN A 283 24.63 -8.19 -5.75
C GLN A 283 24.93 -7.80 -7.22
N ALA A 284 25.54 -8.69 -7.99
CA ALA A 284 25.95 -8.39 -9.36
C ALA A 284 24.74 -8.30 -10.30
N ALA A 285 23.79 -9.21 -10.16
CA ALA A 285 22.55 -9.19 -10.94
C ALA A 285 21.62 -8.04 -10.53
N LEU A 286 21.64 -7.63 -9.25
CA LEU A 286 20.88 -6.47 -8.78
C LEU A 286 21.43 -5.17 -9.37
N GLN A 287 22.74 -5.01 -9.54
CA GLN A 287 23.31 -3.79 -10.14
C GLN A 287 22.66 -3.44 -11.48
N GLN A 288 22.39 -4.44 -12.33
CA GLN A 288 21.73 -4.25 -13.63
C GLN A 288 20.28 -3.74 -13.50
N VAL A 289 19.54 -4.23 -12.50
CA VAL A 289 18.16 -3.80 -12.23
C VAL A 289 18.14 -2.36 -11.72
N LEU A 290 19.16 -1.99 -10.94
CA LEU A 290 19.25 -0.73 -10.22
C LEU A 290 19.94 0.39 -11.02
N GLU A 291 20.42 0.14 -12.24
CA GLU A 291 21.12 1.13 -13.10
C GLU A 291 20.33 2.44 -13.31
N LYS A 292 19.00 2.36 -13.20
CA LYS A 292 18.10 3.52 -13.40
C LYS A 292 17.93 4.37 -12.14
N LEU A 293 18.33 3.88 -10.98
CA LEU A 293 18.21 4.59 -9.72
C LEU A 293 19.47 5.40 -9.43
N ASP A 294 19.28 6.55 -8.79
CA ASP A 294 20.40 7.31 -8.25
C ASP A 294 20.87 6.66 -6.94
N PRO A 295 22.08 6.10 -6.86
CA PRO A 295 22.54 5.40 -5.66
C PRO A 295 22.73 6.34 -4.45
N ASN A 296 22.72 7.66 -4.64
CA ASN A 296 22.88 8.65 -3.57
C ASN A 296 21.54 9.21 -3.07
N LYS A 297 20.41 8.76 -3.62
CA LYS A 297 19.08 9.19 -3.19
C LYS A 297 18.34 8.06 -2.48
N PRO A 298 17.69 8.34 -1.34
CA PRO A 298 16.78 7.39 -0.71
C PRO A 298 15.71 6.91 -1.69
N VAL A 299 15.24 5.69 -1.50
CA VAL A 299 14.24 5.04 -2.34
C VAL A 299 13.00 4.74 -1.51
N VAL A 300 11.83 5.18 -1.96
CA VAL A 300 10.55 4.63 -1.50
C VAL A 300 10.12 3.57 -2.50
N VAL A 301 9.87 2.35 -2.05
CA VAL A 301 9.34 1.27 -2.89
C VAL A 301 7.95 0.87 -2.42
N TYR A 302 7.02 0.75 -3.37
CA TYR A 302 5.64 0.39 -3.07
C TYR A 302 5.07 -0.64 -4.04
N ALA A 303 4.02 -1.32 -3.60
CA ALA A 303 3.11 -2.10 -4.43
C ALA A 303 1.68 -1.87 -3.95
N VAL A 304 0.71 -2.71 -4.34
CA VAL A 304 -0.66 -2.60 -3.79
C VAL A 304 -0.62 -2.74 -2.27
N THR A 305 -0.09 -3.86 -1.79
CA THR A 305 0.16 -4.16 -0.38
C THR A 305 1.66 -4.23 -0.08
N GLY A 306 2.03 -4.36 1.20
CA GLY A 306 3.43 -4.49 1.63
C GLY A 306 4.14 -5.75 1.14
N THR A 307 3.43 -6.82 0.77
CA THR A 307 4.04 -8.12 0.45
C THR A 307 4.99 -8.05 -0.75
N LYS A 308 4.50 -7.57 -1.91
CA LYS A 308 5.35 -7.42 -3.11
C LYS A 308 6.33 -6.24 -2.98
N ALA A 309 5.93 -5.18 -2.27
CA ALA A 309 6.82 -4.05 -1.99
C ALA A 309 8.05 -4.49 -1.20
N SER A 310 7.88 -5.43 -0.26
CA SER A 310 8.97 -5.97 0.56
C SER A 310 10.05 -6.69 -0.24
N VAL A 311 9.72 -7.30 -1.39
CA VAL A 311 10.71 -7.94 -2.26
C VAL A 311 11.65 -6.89 -2.84
N GLY A 312 11.10 -5.79 -3.36
CA GLY A 312 11.88 -4.66 -3.85
C GLY A 312 12.67 -4.00 -2.72
N TRP A 313 12.06 -3.79 -1.55
CA TRP A 313 12.73 -3.22 -0.38
C TRP A 313 13.93 -4.09 0.07
N PHE A 314 13.74 -5.41 0.12
CA PHE A 314 14.79 -6.35 0.52
C PHE A 314 15.95 -6.30 -0.47
N ALA A 315 15.67 -6.31 -1.77
CA ALA A 315 16.67 -6.22 -2.82
C ALA A 315 17.45 -4.90 -2.81
N LEU A 316 16.75 -3.77 -2.66
CA LEU A 316 17.36 -2.43 -2.56
C LEU A 316 18.26 -2.32 -1.34
N THR A 317 17.80 -2.79 -0.18
CA THR A 317 18.56 -2.80 1.07
C THR A 317 19.78 -3.70 0.96
N MET A 318 19.65 -4.89 0.35
CA MET A 318 20.76 -5.80 0.11
C MET A 318 21.81 -5.18 -0.82
N ALA A 319 21.38 -4.39 -1.80
CA ALA A 319 22.26 -3.63 -2.68
C ALA A 319 22.92 -2.41 -2.01
N GLY A 320 22.51 -2.04 -0.78
CA GLY A 320 23.07 -0.95 0.01
C GLY A 320 22.37 0.39 -0.16
N LEU A 321 21.17 0.43 -0.75
CA LEU A 321 20.38 1.66 -0.86
C LEU A 321 19.57 1.90 0.43
N ASP A 322 19.41 3.17 0.79
CA ASP A 322 18.48 3.60 1.84
C ASP A 322 17.04 3.47 1.32
N ALA A 323 16.36 2.38 1.68
CA ALA A 323 15.05 2.02 1.17
C ALA A 323 13.98 2.04 2.27
N ARG A 324 12.82 2.61 1.93
CA ARG A 324 11.62 2.59 2.77
C ARG A 324 10.48 1.92 2.03
N LEU A 325 9.70 1.11 2.74
CA LEU A 325 8.50 0.50 2.19
C LEU A 325 7.32 1.48 2.25
N TYR A 326 6.45 1.45 1.25
CA TYR A 326 5.16 2.14 1.26
C TYR A 326 4.10 1.25 0.58
N THR A 327 2.83 1.61 0.67
CA THR A 327 1.75 0.89 -0.04
C THR A 327 0.87 1.84 -0.83
N LEU A 328 0.32 1.34 -1.94
CA LEU A 328 -0.62 2.10 -2.76
C LEU A 328 -1.99 2.21 -2.06
N GLU A 329 -2.33 1.25 -1.22
CA GLU A 329 -3.50 1.35 -0.33
C GLU A 329 -3.35 2.55 0.63
N ASP A 330 -2.17 2.76 1.23
CA ASP A 330 -1.91 3.96 2.05
C ASP A 330 -1.96 5.25 1.21
N TRP A 331 -1.53 5.21 -0.06
CA TRP A 331 -1.63 6.37 -0.97
C TRP A 331 -3.07 6.80 -1.24
N PHE A 332 -3.93 5.83 -1.55
CA PHE A 332 -5.35 6.07 -1.85
C PHE A 332 -6.22 6.10 -0.62
N ARG A 333 -5.69 5.75 0.56
CA ARG A 333 -6.35 6.06 1.80
C ARG A 333 -6.54 7.56 1.80
N THR A 334 -7.80 7.97 1.77
CA THR A 334 -8.17 9.31 2.17
C THR A 334 -7.65 9.41 3.59
N ASP A 335 -6.60 10.21 3.81
CA ASP A 335 -6.23 10.68 5.14
C ASP A 335 -7.45 11.46 5.61
N SER A 336 -8.42 10.72 6.11
CA SER A 336 -9.58 11.29 6.74
C SER A 336 -8.98 11.72 8.05
N THR A 337 -8.39 12.90 8.06
CA THR A 337 -8.12 13.66 9.26
C THR A 337 -9.30 14.59 9.41
N LEU A 338 -9.75 14.84 10.65
CA LEU A 338 -10.75 15.88 10.85
C LEU A 338 -10.13 17.21 10.45
N ASN A 339 -10.62 17.82 9.37
CA ASN A 339 -10.16 19.12 8.89
C ASN A 339 -10.71 20.26 9.76
N ILE A 340 -10.45 20.17 11.06
CA ILE A 340 -10.94 21.08 12.09
C ILE A 340 -9.77 21.65 12.88
N GLN A 341 -9.89 22.88 13.35
CA GLN A 341 -8.99 23.49 14.32
C GLN A 341 -9.81 24.03 15.49
N LEU A 342 -9.16 24.26 16.64
CA LEU A 342 -9.82 24.88 17.78
C LEU A 342 -10.01 26.38 17.52
N ASN A 343 -11.24 26.86 17.63
CA ASN A 343 -11.50 28.29 17.71
C ASN A 343 -11.04 28.78 19.09
N GLN A 344 -9.87 29.41 19.11
CA GLN A 344 -9.21 29.91 20.32
C GLN A 344 -10.02 30.99 21.06
N SER A 345 -10.95 31.69 20.38
CA SER A 345 -11.76 32.74 20.99
C SER A 345 -12.95 32.19 21.79
N LEU A 346 -13.40 30.98 21.45
CA LEU A 346 -14.56 30.33 22.05
C LEU A 346 -14.20 29.13 22.93
N THR A 347 -13.04 28.52 22.68
CA THR A 347 -12.50 27.42 23.49
C THR A 347 -11.97 27.96 24.82
N GLY A 348 -12.42 27.41 25.94
CA GLY A 348 -12.06 27.91 27.26
C GLY A 348 -12.71 27.15 28.41
N ALA A 349 -12.36 27.53 29.64
CA ALA A 349 -12.95 27.00 30.85
C ALA A 349 -13.53 28.12 31.71
N GLN A 350 -14.69 27.89 32.35
CA GLN A 350 -15.32 28.85 33.24
C GLN A 350 -15.89 28.18 34.51
N PRO A 351 -15.61 28.72 35.71
CA PRO A 351 -14.69 29.84 35.97
C PRO A 351 -13.21 29.43 35.76
N ASN A 352 -12.36 30.38 35.39
CA ASN A 352 -10.91 30.20 35.31
C ASN A 352 -10.21 31.57 35.51
N PRO A 353 -9.40 31.78 36.56
CA PRO A 353 -9.08 30.81 37.63
C PRO A 353 -10.32 30.41 38.45
N SER A 354 -10.30 29.20 39.03
CA SER A 354 -11.42 28.63 39.78
C SER A 354 -11.03 28.31 41.22
N ALA A 355 -11.94 28.52 42.17
CA ALA A 355 -11.89 27.80 43.44
C ALA A 355 -12.22 26.30 43.20
N PRO A 356 -11.85 25.38 44.11
CA PRO A 356 -12.26 23.97 43.99
C PRO A 356 -13.79 23.86 43.85
N GLY A 357 -14.25 23.24 42.76
CA GLY A 357 -15.67 23.18 42.42
C GLY A 357 -15.93 22.80 40.97
N LEU A 358 -17.13 23.08 40.49
CA LEU A 358 -17.55 22.75 39.12
C LEU A 358 -16.98 23.75 38.11
N ILE A 359 -16.33 23.23 37.07
CA ILE A 359 -15.72 24.00 35.98
C ILE A 359 -16.29 23.53 34.66
N ASN A 360 -16.90 24.45 33.91
CA ASN A 360 -17.40 24.16 32.57
C ASN A 360 -16.27 24.33 31.55
N ILE A 361 -16.04 23.29 30.76
CA ILE A 361 -15.07 23.27 29.67
C ILE A 361 -15.85 23.39 28.36
N THR A 362 -15.43 24.32 27.51
CA THR A 362 -15.96 24.55 26.17
C THR A 362 -14.85 24.29 25.15
N ALA A 363 -15.13 23.44 24.17
CA ALA A 363 -14.32 23.25 22.98
C ALA A 363 -15.14 23.69 21.76
N ALA A 364 -14.61 24.65 21.00
CA ALA A 364 -15.24 25.14 19.79
C ALA A 364 -14.33 24.86 18.60
N PHE A 365 -14.91 24.42 17.49
CA PHE A 365 -14.19 24.04 16.28
C PHE A 365 -14.55 24.94 15.11
N GLU A 366 -13.62 25.05 14.17
CA GLU A 366 -13.83 25.67 12.87
C GLU A 366 -13.05 24.86 11.83
N GLU A 367 -13.39 24.98 10.54
CA GLU A 367 -12.61 24.34 9.49
C GLU A 367 -11.18 24.86 9.50
N ALA A 368 -10.20 23.97 9.47
CA ALA A 368 -8.81 24.38 9.33
C ALA A 368 -8.65 24.95 7.90
N GLY A 369 -8.42 26.26 7.82
CA GLY A 369 -8.23 26.93 6.53
C GLY A 369 -6.99 26.38 5.82
N GLU A 370 -7.04 26.28 4.50
CA GLU A 370 -5.82 26.21 3.70
C GLU A 370 -4.97 27.44 4.07
N GLU A 371 -3.71 27.24 4.47
CA GLU A 371 -2.74 28.34 4.57
C GLU A 371 -2.53 28.91 3.16
N THR A 372 -3.42 29.79 2.73
CA THR A 372 -3.21 30.61 1.55
C THR A 372 -2.17 31.67 1.94
N PRO A 373 -0.97 31.71 1.32
CA PRO A 373 -0.07 32.82 1.50
C PRO A 373 -0.82 34.10 1.13
N ALA A 374 -0.79 35.10 2.01
CA ALA A 374 -1.47 36.37 1.79
C ALA A 374 -1.18 36.92 0.39
N GLN A 375 -2.20 36.88 -0.48
CA GLN A 375 -2.27 37.66 -1.70
C GLN A 375 -3.37 38.71 -1.51
N PRO A 376 -3.19 39.95 -1.99
CA PRO A 376 -4.20 40.98 -1.83
C PRO A 376 -5.45 40.63 -2.64
N VAL A 377 -6.59 40.97 -2.07
CA VAL A 377 -7.92 40.84 -2.66
C VAL A 377 -7.99 41.62 -3.98
N GLU A 378 -8.33 40.92 -5.07
CA GLU A 378 -9.15 41.49 -6.14
C GLU A 378 -10.29 40.51 -6.46
N GLU A 379 -11.52 40.98 -6.26
CA GLU A 379 -12.74 40.31 -6.71
C GLU A 379 -12.73 40.19 -8.23
N ASN A 380 -12.71 38.95 -8.75
CA ASN A 380 -13.35 38.65 -10.03
C ASN A 380 -13.83 37.20 -10.04
N ASP A 381 -15.11 37.06 -9.72
CA ASP A 381 -15.89 35.83 -9.77
C ASP A 381 -15.90 35.28 -11.21
N THR A 382 -15.15 34.20 -11.46
CA THR A 382 -15.20 33.51 -12.77
C THR A 382 -15.95 32.19 -12.61
N GLN A 383 -17.26 32.26 -12.84
CA GLN A 383 -18.10 31.08 -13.05
C GLN A 383 -17.64 30.30 -14.28
N LEU A 384 -17.22 29.05 -14.09
CA LEU A 384 -17.00 28.10 -15.17
C LEU A 384 -18.34 27.59 -15.70
N SER A 385 -18.78 28.13 -16.84
CA SER A 385 -19.90 27.60 -17.61
C SER A 385 -19.41 26.51 -18.57
N VAL A 386 -19.82 25.26 -18.34
CA VAL A 386 -19.57 24.15 -19.26
C VAL A 386 -20.55 24.22 -20.43
N MET A 387 -20.10 24.72 -21.57
CA MET A 387 -20.85 24.67 -22.83
C MET A 387 -20.61 23.31 -23.51
N GLY A 388 -21.48 22.34 -23.27
CA GLY A 388 -21.50 21.08 -23.99
C GLY A 388 -22.17 21.22 -25.37
N CYS A 389 -21.49 20.80 -26.44
CA CYS A 389 -22.08 20.66 -27.77
C CYS A 389 -22.95 19.38 -27.81
N ALA A 390 -24.25 19.53 -28.07
CA ALA A 390 -25.25 18.47 -27.96
C ALA A 390 -25.38 17.54 -29.19
N THR A 391 -24.43 17.54 -30.12
CA THR A 391 -24.56 16.73 -31.34
C THR A 391 -23.22 16.18 -31.84
N CYS A 392 -22.80 15.04 -31.28
CA CYS A 392 -22.12 13.92 -31.93
C CYS A 392 -22.10 12.74 -30.93
N GLU A 393 -22.34 11.52 -31.42
CA GLU A 393 -22.68 10.26 -30.72
C GLU A 393 -21.72 9.78 -29.59
N PRO A 394 -22.16 8.82 -28.73
CA PRO A 394 -21.81 8.79 -27.31
C PRO A 394 -20.47 8.14 -26.96
N ILE A 395 -19.87 8.64 -25.88
CA ILE A 395 -18.80 8.00 -25.11
C ILE A 395 -19.31 6.63 -24.65
N THR A 396 -18.79 5.55 -25.24
CA THR A 396 -19.04 4.20 -24.74
C THR A 396 -18.16 3.96 -23.51
N LEU A 397 -18.76 4.02 -22.32
CA LEU A 397 -18.17 3.46 -21.11
C LEU A 397 -18.49 1.96 -21.09
N LEU A 398 -17.48 1.11 -21.27
CA LEU A 398 -17.62 -0.34 -21.08
C LEU A 398 -17.67 -0.64 -19.58
N ALA A 399 -18.88 -0.69 -19.02
CA ALA A 399 -19.17 -1.39 -17.78
C ALA A 399 -20.02 -2.62 -18.12
N GLY A 400 -19.48 -3.82 -17.92
CA GLY A 400 -20.18 -5.07 -18.18
C GLY A 400 -21.31 -5.27 -17.16
N GLY A 401 -22.57 -5.16 -17.62
CA GLY A 401 -23.76 -5.49 -16.85
C GLY A 401 -24.81 -6.17 -17.74
N SER A 402 -25.27 -7.35 -17.37
CA SER A 402 -26.25 -8.14 -18.12
C SER A 402 -27.65 -7.52 -18.00
N LEU A 403 -28.27 -7.19 -19.14
CA LEU A 403 -29.64 -6.68 -19.22
C LEU A 403 -30.65 -7.83 -19.30
N GLY A 404 -31.37 -8.07 -18.20
CA GLY A 404 -32.63 -8.83 -18.21
C GLY A 404 -33.72 -8.03 -18.91
N LYS A 405 -34.44 -8.65 -19.83
CA LYS A 405 -35.58 -8.06 -20.54
C LYS A 405 -36.77 -7.97 -19.59
N ASP A 406 -36.98 -6.83 -18.94
CA ASP A 406 -38.31 -6.35 -18.56
C ASP A 406 -38.30 -4.83 -18.41
N LYS A 407 -39.37 -4.20 -18.92
CA LYS A 407 -39.49 -2.76 -19.11
C LYS A 407 -39.73 -2.04 -17.78
N ASN A 408 -38.66 -1.58 -17.13
CA ASN A 408 -38.65 -0.40 -16.26
C ASN A 408 -37.20 0.07 -16.10
N THR A 409 -36.83 1.13 -16.82
CA THR A 409 -35.49 1.74 -16.75
C THR A 409 -35.39 2.63 -15.51
N GLY A 410 -34.98 2.03 -14.40
CA GLY A 410 -34.37 2.72 -13.28
C GLY A 410 -33.11 1.95 -12.88
N VAL A 411 -31.96 2.61 -12.90
CA VAL A 411 -30.75 2.05 -12.29
C VAL A 411 -30.97 2.06 -10.78
N GLN A 412 -31.29 0.91 -10.22
CA GLN A 412 -31.33 0.72 -8.77
C GLN A 412 -29.88 0.51 -8.29
N LEU A 413 -29.28 1.55 -7.72
CA LEU A 413 -28.13 1.38 -6.84
C LEU A 413 -28.66 0.68 -5.58
N GLY A 414 -28.27 -0.57 -5.39
CA GLY A 414 -28.67 -1.36 -4.23
C GLY A 414 -28.16 -0.71 -2.96
N SER A 415 -29.07 -0.17 -2.15
CA SER A 415 -28.80 0.06 -0.74
C SER A 415 -28.76 -1.31 -0.06
N SER A 416 -27.56 -1.83 0.19
CA SER A 416 -27.40 -2.83 1.23
C SER A 416 -27.84 -2.17 2.54
N GLY A 417 -28.99 -2.61 3.04
CA GLY A 417 -29.46 -2.23 4.37
C GLY A 417 -28.54 -2.83 5.43
N MET A 418 -27.42 -2.17 5.69
CA MET A 418 -26.85 -2.14 7.02
C MET A 418 -27.52 -0.97 7.74
N ALA A 419 -28.06 -1.22 8.92
CA ALA A 419 -28.48 -0.14 9.80
C ALA A 419 -27.22 0.67 10.14
N ALA A 420 -26.99 1.76 9.39
CA ALA A 420 -25.97 2.73 9.73
C ALA A 420 -26.42 3.40 11.02
N THR A 421 -25.86 2.97 12.15
CA THR A 421 -25.78 3.86 13.31
C THR A 421 -25.06 5.11 12.82
N ALA A 422 -25.76 6.24 12.76
CA ALA A 422 -25.18 7.51 12.35
C ALA A 422 -23.92 7.75 13.19
N ALA A 423 -22.76 7.79 12.53
CA ALA A 423 -21.51 8.10 13.20
C ALA A 423 -21.66 9.47 13.87
N THR A 424 -21.46 9.53 15.19
CA THR A 424 -21.64 10.75 15.99
C THR A 424 -20.28 11.29 16.36
N PHE A 425 -20.06 12.59 16.17
CA PHE A 425 -18.81 13.26 16.57
C PHE A 425 -18.63 13.14 18.08
N GLN A 426 -17.54 12.52 18.51
CA GLN A 426 -17.14 12.37 19.90
C GLN A 426 -16.13 13.46 20.24
N CYS A 427 -16.29 14.07 21.41
CA CYS A 427 -15.39 15.09 21.91
C CYS A 427 -15.17 14.86 23.41
N GLN A 428 -13.91 14.87 23.86
CA GLN A 428 -13.56 14.68 25.27
C GLN A 428 -12.42 15.62 25.67
N ALA A 429 -12.43 16.07 26.92
CA ALA A 429 -11.34 16.81 27.54
C ALA A 429 -10.56 15.89 28.48
N ARG A 430 -9.27 15.68 28.22
CA ARG A 430 -8.36 14.98 29.13
C ARG A 430 -7.58 16.01 29.93
N ILE A 431 -7.73 16.00 31.25
CA ILE A 431 -7.15 16.99 32.16
C ILE A 431 -5.93 16.35 32.83
N ARG A 432 -4.77 17.01 32.75
CA ARG A 432 -3.53 16.58 33.40
C ARG A 432 -3.15 17.54 34.52
N GLY A 433 -2.78 16.97 35.66
CA GLY A 433 -2.32 17.70 36.84
C GLY A 433 -0.95 18.36 36.65
N PRO A 434 -0.52 19.17 37.63
CA PRO A 434 0.80 19.82 37.60
C PRO A 434 1.99 18.85 37.57
N ASP A 435 1.78 17.61 38.00
CA ASP A 435 2.75 16.51 37.96
C ASP A 435 2.74 15.73 36.64
N GLY A 436 1.86 16.12 35.71
CA GLY A 436 1.65 15.46 34.42
C GLY A 436 0.75 14.22 34.47
N ALA A 437 0.26 13.82 35.65
CA ALA A 437 -0.66 12.69 35.79
C ALA A 437 -2.07 13.06 35.30
N GLU A 438 -2.81 12.11 34.74
CA GLU A 438 -4.21 12.34 34.36
C GLU A 438 -5.06 12.55 35.62
N ALA A 439 -5.66 13.73 35.74
CA ALA A 439 -6.52 14.10 36.84
C ALA A 439 -7.99 13.72 36.59
N ALA A 440 -8.45 13.85 35.33
CA ALA A 440 -9.80 13.48 34.91
C ALA A 440 -9.91 13.40 33.38
N THR A 441 -10.94 12.69 32.92
CA THR A 441 -11.43 12.75 31.54
C THR A 441 -12.91 13.12 31.55
N VAL A 442 -13.30 14.15 30.78
CA VAL A 442 -14.65 14.71 30.73
C VAL A 442 -15.22 14.59 29.32
N ALA A 443 -16.36 13.94 29.16
CA ALA A 443 -17.07 13.91 27.89
C ALA A 443 -17.70 15.28 27.59
N LEU A 444 -17.48 15.81 26.38
CA LEU A 444 -18.06 17.06 25.92
C LEU A 444 -19.22 16.77 24.96
N SER A 445 -20.41 17.28 25.29
CA SER A 445 -21.61 17.11 24.48
C SER A 445 -21.86 18.35 23.62
N GLN A 446 -22.38 18.15 22.42
CA GLN A 446 -22.70 19.25 21.50
C GLN A 446 -23.75 20.18 22.12
N ALA A 447 -23.38 21.43 22.33
CA ALA A 447 -24.27 22.47 22.85
C ALA A 447 -24.85 23.33 21.71
N GLN A 448 -24.04 23.62 20.69
CA GLN A 448 -24.40 24.32 19.46
C GLN A 448 -23.63 23.71 18.28
N GLU A 449 -23.88 24.19 17.06
CA GLU A 449 -23.06 23.83 15.89
C GLU A 449 -21.58 24.12 16.19
N ASP A 450 -20.73 23.10 16.03
CA ASP A 450 -19.29 23.11 16.31
C ASP A 450 -18.85 23.51 17.74
N VAL A 451 -19.76 23.63 18.71
CA VAL A 451 -19.45 23.96 20.11
C VAL A 451 -19.87 22.83 21.05
N TYR A 452 -18.91 22.33 21.82
CA TYR A 452 -19.05 21.19 22.72
C TYR A 452 -18.72 21.61 24.15
N THR A 453 -19.54 21.18 25.10
CA THR A 453 -19.39 21.56 26.51
C THR A 453 -19.49 20.36 27.45
N GLY A 454 -18.78 20.41 28.57
CA GLY A 454 -18.86 19.43 29.64
C GLY A 454 -18.36 20.03 30.96
N THR A 455 -18.70 19.40 32.07
CA THR A 455 -18.37 19.92 33.41
C THR A 455 -17.37 19.00 34.09
N TRP A 456 -16.25 19.55 34.50
CA TRP A 456 -15.31 18.90 35.41
C TRP A 456 -15.67 19.25 36.86
N ASP A 457 -15.82 18.24 37.71
CA ASP A 457 -15.89 18.44 39.16
C ASP A 457 -14.47 18.44 39.75
N ALA A 458 -13.91 19.65 39.92
CA ALA A 458 -12.59 19.88 40.49
C ALA A 458 -12.63 20.06 42.02
N SER A 459 -13.71 19.64 42.71
CA SER A 459 -13.82 19.81 44.17
C SER A 459 -12.72 19.09 44.97
N ALA A 460 -12.16 18.01 44.40
CA ALA A 460 -11.05 17.24 45.00
C ALA A 460 -9.67 17.58 44.38
N ALA A 461 -9.61 18.52 43.43
CA ALA A 461 -8.37 18.87 42.74
C ALA A 461 -7.45 19.70 43.66
N ALA A 462 -6.15 19.39 43.66
CA ALA A 462 -5.16 20.19 44.37
C ALA A 462 -4.96 21.55 43.68
N PRO A 463 -4.60 22.63 44.42
CA PRO A 463 -4.27 23.91 43.81
C PRO A 463 -3.11 23.79 42.83
N GLY A 464 -3.19 24.48 41.69
CA GLY A 464 -2.18 24.43 40.64
C GLY A 464 -2.73 24.66 39.24
N ILE A 465 -1.84 24.55 38.25
CA ILE A 465 -2.18 24.69 36.83
C ILE A 465 -2.35 23.30 36.22
N TYR A 466 -3.49 23.08 35.60
CA TYR A 466 -3.83 21.86 34.89
C TYR A 466 -3.82 22.15 33.38
N SER A 467 -3.22 21.25 32.60
CA SER A 467 -3.34 21.29 31.13
C SER A 467 -4.52 20.44 30.69
N VAL A 468 -5.17 20.85 29.60
CA VAL A 468 -6.32 20.15 29.04
C VAL A 468 -6.05 19.85 27.58
N ASP A 469 -6.10 18.57 27.22
CA ASP A 469 -6.09 18.10 25.84
C ASP A 469 -7.53 17.92 25.36
N ILE A 470 -7.84 18.29 24.12
CA ILE A 470 -9.14 18.03 23.50
C ILE A 470 -8.98 16.87 22.49
N LEU A 471 -9.70 15.79 22.72
CA LEU A 471 -9.67 14.57 21.92
C LEU A 471 -10.96 14.49 21.11
N THR A 472 -10.84 14.39 19.79
CA THR A 472 -12.00 14.33 18.90
C THR A 472 -11.98 13.07 18.07
N SER A 473 -13.15 12.50 17.79
CA SER A 473 -13.28 11.43 16.81
C SER A 473 -14.62 11.42 16.08
N PHE A 474 -14.60 11.04 14.80
CA PHE A 474 -15.79 10.88 13.99
C PHE A 474 -15.56 9.77 12.96
N ALA A 475 -16.48 8.82 12.88
CA ALA A 475 -16.43 7.70 11.93
C ALA A 475 -15.08 6.94 11.90
N GLY A 476 -14.42 6.79 13.06
CA GLY A 476 -13.13 6.08 13.20
C GLY A 476 -11.89 6.95 12.96
N VAL A 477 -12.06 8.20 12.55
CA VAL A 477 -11.00 9.21 12.46
C VAL A 477 -10.87 9.92 13.79
N SER A 478 -9.65 10.18 14.26
CA SER A 478 -9.41 10.99 15.45
C SER A 478 -8.46 12.16 15.20
N LYS A 479 -8.61 13.24 15.96
CA LYS A 479 -7.68 14.37 16.02
C LYS A 479 -7.56 14.86 17.46
N ASP A 480 -6.33 14.93 17.95
CA ASP A 480 -6.02 15.35 19.32
C ASP A 480 -5.38 16.75 19.30
N PHE A 481 -5.87 17.62 20.18
CA PHE A 481 -5.35 18.95 20.41
C PHE A 481 -4.69 18.98 21.78
N GLU A 482 -3.38 18.76 21.80
CA GLU A 482 -2.59 18.78 23.04
C GLU A 482 -2.50 20.21 23.60
N ASN A 483 -2.59 20.35 24.92
CA ASN A 483 -2.51 21.64 25.62
C ASN A 483 -3.48 22.70 25.05
N ALA A 484 -4.66 22.27 24.65
CA ALA A 484 -5.71 23.11 24.07
C ALA A 484 -6.09 24.31 24.97
N LEU A 485 -6.10 24.12 26.29
CA LEU A 485 -6.28 25.18 27.28
C LEU A 485 -5.64 24.82 28.62
N THR A 486 -5.57 25.80 29.53
CA THR A 486 -5.10 25.63 30.91
C THR A 486 -6.18 26.05 31.90
N ILE A 487 -6.26 25.35 33.04
CA ILE A 487 -7.18 25.66 34.14
C ILE A 487 -6.36 25.88 35.40
N GLU A 488 -6.53 27.03 36.04
CA GLU A 488 -5.89 27.34 37.33
C GLU A 488 -6.87 27.08 38.49
N ILE A 489 -6.50 26.18 39.39
CA ILE A 489 -7.21 25.92 40.65
C ILE A 489 -6.55 26.70 41.78
N LEU A 490 -7.29 27.62 42.38
CA LEU A 490 -6.85 28.42 43.52
C LEU A 490 -6.90 27.61 44.81
N PRO A 491 -6.08 27.94 45.83
CA PRO A 491 -6.23 27.40 47.18
C PRO A 491 -7.65 27.62 47.72
N ALA A 492 -8.18 26.65 48.45
CA ALA A 492 -9.45 26.83 49.16
C ALA A 492 -9.34 28.03 50.12
N ALA A 493 -10.32 28.94 50.03
CA ALA A 493 -10.37 30.18 50.82
C ALA A 493 -10.67 29.93 52.31
#